data_AF-A0A0F2NFE9-F1
#
_entry.id   AF-A0A0F2NFE9-F1
#
_cell.length_a   1.000
_cell.length_b   1.000
_cell.length_c   1.000
_cell.angle_alpha   90.00
_cell.angle_beta   90.00
_cell.angle_gamma   90.00
#
_symmetry.space_group_name_H-M   'P 1'
#
loop_
_entity.id
_entity.type
_entity.pdbx_description
1 polymer ?
#
loop_
_entity_poly.entity_id
_entity_poly.type
_entity_poly.pdbx_seq_one_letter_code
_entity_poly.pdbx_strand_id
1 'polypeptide(L)'
;MKLYCMRVVAQILIPLLAVLNTSPWVIAAEKSDLSDTKILHQPVNTSLAGLVIPLTAGVTDSAGVEVVRVYFKSTLGTIYYYIPLVKTKNSNYSGILPAAAADAGEIEYLILVKNNNGVVVKSQHYQIVIAENPDKSKADAQQDKIKVYSESPYASKYIIGFEGGYDFQVADPSEKYGVVAGLYNPESVSWISTDAVSGGTVADSSEKSLNPWLIGGAAVAGVAVVAVALGGGGSSGGGDTPPETPEDPVEPAPPANPASGSWILSRYEYNPCSVTGAGQTQTVTCTTAGTFQSVSPSTLTVTVADTAGACVSGTTRGLAEVFAAGQACDAVEACNSFSVTDLVSKNCQTNRIELVRSNGNHIQVWEKQ
;
A
#
# COMPACT_ATOMS: atom_id res chain seq x y z
N MET A 1 54.27 41.69 26.20
CA MET A 1 54.35 41.42 24.74
C MET A 1 53.42 40.30 24.26
N LYS A 2 53.10 39.26 25.06
CA LYS A 2 52.21 38.15 24.64
C LYS A 2 50.72 38.49 24.43
N LEU A 3 50.16 39.48 25.14
CA LEU A 3 48.73 39.85 24.99
C LEU A 3 48.42 40.69 23.73
N TYR A 4 49.39 41.43 23.20
CA TYR A 4 49.17 42.29 22.03
C TYR A 4 49.08 41.46 20.73
N CYS A 5 49.78 40.32 20.66
CA CYS A 5 49.79 39.46 19.49
C CYS A 5 48.43 38.73 19.30
N MET A 6 47.76 38.32 20.39
CA MET A 6 46.46 37.65 20.29
C MET A 6 45.31 38.56 19.83
N ARG A 7 45.35 39.86 20.17
CA ARG A 7 44.33 40.82 19.72
C ARG A 7 44.39 41.10 18.22
N VAL A 8 45.59 41.13 17.64
CA VAL A 8 45.78 41.37 16.20
C VAL A 8 45.31 40.17 15.38
N VAL A 9 45.58 38.93 15.83
CA VAL A 9 45.13 37.71 15.14
C VAL A 9 43.60 37.60 15.16
N ALA A 10 42.94 37.93 16.28
CA ALA A 10 41.48 37.91 16.37
C ALA A 10 40.79 38.97 15.47
N GLN A 11 41.38 40.16 15.32
CA GLN A 11 40.82 41.20 14.46
C GLN A 11 40.94 40.91 12.96
N ILE A 12 41.89 40.04 12.55
CA ILE A 12 42.04 39.62 11.15
C ILE A 12 41.15 38.41 10.83
N LEU A 13 40.90 37.51 11.79
CA LEU A 13 40.11 36.30 11.55
C LEU A 13 38.59 36.56 11.38
N ILE A 14 38.04 37.55 12.09
CA ILE A 14 36.60 37.85 12.09
C ILE A 14 36.08 38.31 10.71
N PRO A 15 36.73 39.25 9.98
CA PRO A 15 36.27 39.61 8.64
C PRO A 15 36.49 38.51 7.60
N LEU A 16 37.51 37.64 7.77
CA LEU A 16 37.78 36.53 6.85
C LEU A 16 36.68 35.45 6.92
N LEU A 17 36.14 35.19 8.11
CA LEU A 17 35.00 34.28 8.32
C LEU A 17 33.68 34.85 7.78
N ALA A 18 33.53 36.18 7.67
CA ALA A 18 32.35 36.80 7.08
C ALA A 18 32.33 36.72 5.54
N VAL A 19 33.49 36.73 4.88
CA VAL A 19 33.61 36.65 3.41
C VAL A 19 33.45 35.21 2.89
N LEU A 20 33.78 34.20 3.70
CA LEU A 20 33.61 32.79 3.31
C LEU A 20 32.16 32.28 3.48
N ASN A 21 31.25 33.08 4.05
CA ASN A 21 29.84 32.72 4.26
C ASN A 21 28.89 33.35 3.22
N THR A 22 29.42 34.02 2.20
CA THR A 22 28.62 34.57 1.10
C THR A 22 28.80 33.74 -0.15
N SER A 23 28.29 32.51 -0.11
CA SER A 23 28.12 31.68 -1.30
C SER A 23 26.65 31.76 -1.73
N PRO A 24 26.21 32.75 -2.53
CA PRO A 24 24.90 32.73 -3.15
C PRO A 24 24.94 31.76 -4.33
N TRP A 25 25.19 30.48 -4.06
CA TRP A 25 24.79 29.41 -4.98
C TRP A 25 23.29 29.23 -4.78
N VAL A 26 22.54 30.26 -5.16
CA VAL A 26 21.12 30.11 -5.44
C VAL A 26 21.10 29.33 -6.74
N ILE A 27 21.14 28.01 -6.62
CA ILE A 27 20.77 27.11 -7.70
C ILE A 27 19.30 27.46 -7.94
N ALA A 28 19.05 28.30 -8.93
CA ALA A 28 17.72 28.47 -9.47
C ALA A 28 17.30 27.07 -9.92
N ALA A 29 16.43 26.42 -9.14
CA ALA A 29 15.81 25.20 -9.56
C ALA A 29 15.10 25.54 -10.87
N GLU A 30 15.65 25.06 -11.99
CA GLU A 30 14.96 25.18 -13.26
C GLU A 30 13.60 24.54 -13.04
N LYS A 31 12.56 25.37 -13.17
CA LYS A 31 11.17 24.93 -13.09
C LYS A 31 10.96 24.06 -14.31
N SER A 32 11.33 22.78 -14.19
CA SER A 32 10.99 21.79 -15.19
C SER A 32 9.48 21.78 -15.27
N ASP A 33 8.95 22.02 -16.47
CA ASP A 33 7.51 22.01 -16.68
C ASP A 33 6.96 20.67 -16.19
N LEU A 34 5.88 20.76 -15.40
CA LEU A 34 5.06 19.61 -15.03
C LEU A 34 4.81 18.80 -16.31
N SER A 35 5.02 17.48 -16.29
CA SER A 35 5.13 16.71 -17.54
C SER A 35 3.96 16.96 -18.48
N ASP A 36 4.23 16.97 -19.78
CA ASP A 36 3.22 17.15 -20.81
C ASP A 36 2.43 15.85 -21.09
N THR A 37 2.46 14.91 -20.15
CA THR A 37 1.76 13.63 -20.22
C THR A 37 0.25 13.88 -20.29
N LYS A 38 -0.38 13.36 -21.35
CA LYS A 38 -1.84 13.38 -21.51
C LYS A 38 -2.37 11.96 -21.56
N ILE A 39 -3.45 11.72 -20.81
CA ILE A 39 -4.16 10.45 -20.76
C ILE A 39 -5.56 10.70 -21.31
N LEU A 40 -5.90 10.06 -22.42
CA LEU A 40 -7.24 10.07 -23.00
C LEU A 40 -7.87 8.69 -22.82
N HIS A 41 -8.97 8.62 -22.10
CA HIS A 41 -9.66 7.36 -21.80
C HIS A 41 -11.17 7.53 -21.90
N GLN A 42 -11.84 6.59 -22.56
CA GLN A 42 -13.30 6.50 -22.54
C GLN A 42 -13.71 5.57 -21.38
N PRO A 43 -14.39 6.10 -20.34
CA PRO A 43 -14.75 5.29 -19.18
C PRO A 43 -15.70 4.15 -19.52
N VAL A 44 -15.49 3.00 -18.88
CA VAL A 44 -16.42 1.87 -18.91
C VAL A 44 -17.37 2.01 -17.73
N ASN A 45 -18.62 2.37 -17.96
CA ASN A 45 -19.55 2.66 -16.87
C ASN A 45 -20.26 1.41 -16.32
N THR A 46 -20.37 0.35 -17.12
CA THR A 46 -21.11 -0.87 -16.75
C THR A 46 -20.46 -2.10 -17.38
N SER A 47 -20.42 -3.20 -16.63
CA SER A 47 -20.04 -4.53 -17.13
C SER A 47 -20.97 -5.60 -16.56
N LEU A 48 -21.03 -6.76 -17.21
CA LEU A 48 -21.73 -7.93 -16.67
C LEU A 48 -20.78 -8.75 -15.80
N ALA A 49 -21.32 -9.33 -14.72
CA ALA A 49 -20.60 -10.27 -13.88
C ALA A 49 -20.09 -11.49 -14.68
N GLY A 50 -18.91 -11.99 -14.30
CA GLY A 50 -18.29 -13.16 -14.94
C GLY A 50 -17.70 -12.90 -16.33
N LEU A 51 -17.75 -11.67 -16.85
CA LEU A 51 -17.09 -11.27 -18.10
C LEU A 51 -15.88 -10.39 -17.81
N VAL A 52 -14.81 -10.59 -18.57
CA VAL A 52 -13.64 -9.73 -18.49
C VAL A 52 -13.92 -8.33 -19.03
N ILE A 53 -13.19 -7.32 -18.54
CA ILE A 53 -13.47 -5.92 -18.87
C ILE A 53 -12.33 -5.34 -19.69
N PRO A 54 -12.51 -5.14 -21.02
CA PRO A 54 -11.48 -4.53 -21.85
C PRO A 54 -11.34 -3.03 -21.56
N LEU A 55 -10.10 -2.55 -21.47
CA LEU A 55 -9.77 -1.15 -21.27
C LEU A 55 -8.79 -0.67 -22.34
N THR A 56 -8.99 0.56 -22.80
CA THR A 56 -8.11 1.22 -23.77
C THR A 56 -7.79 2.65 -23.34
N ALA A 57 -6.57 3.12 -23.59
CA ALA A 57 -6.18 4.49 -23.30
C ALA A 57 -5.20 5.02 -24.34
N GLY A 58 -5.41 6.26 -24.79
CA GLY A 58 -4.43 7.01 -25.58
C GLY A 58 -3.51 7.77 -24.62
N VAL A 59 -2.20 7.57 -24.74
CA VAL A 59 -1.23 8.25 -23.86
C VAL A 59 -0.17 8.94 -24.70
N THR A 60 0.00 10.25 -24.53
CA THR A 60 1.04 11.03 -25.20
C THR A 60 1.91 11.76 -24.19
N ASP A 61 3.20 11.87 -24.48
CA ASP A 61 4.21 12.55 -23.66
C ASP A 61 5.42 12.87 -24.56
N SER A 62 6.00 14.06 -24.44
CA SER A 62 7.14 14.48 -25.27
C SER A 62 8.44 13.73 -24.97
N ALA A 63 8.65 13.32 -23.71
CA ALA A 63 9.77 12.47 -23.31
C ALA A 63 9.54 11.00 -23.67
N GLY A 64 8.29 10.63 -23.96
CA GLY A 64 7.87 9.28 -24.28
C GLY A 64 7.39 8.52 -23.04
N VAL A 65 6.61 7.47 -23.28
CA VAL A 65 5.91 6.71 -22.24
C VAL A 65 6.67 5.42 -21.95
N GLU A 66 7.07 5.24 -20.68
CA GLU A 66 7.78 4.05 -20.20
C GLU A 66 6.79 2.96 -19.77
N VAL A 67 5.82 3.30 -18.91
CA VAL A 67 4.87 2.34 -18.32
C VAL A 67 3.46 2.94 -18.33
N VAL A 68 2.46 2.10 -18.64
CA VAL A 68 1.04 2.40 -18.45
C VAL A 68 0.39 1.24 -17.69
N ARG A 69 -0.30 1.55 -16.59
CA ARG A 69 -0.97 0.58 -15.73
C ARG A 69 -2.39 1.02 -15.42
N VAL A 70 -3.28 0.06 -15.22
CA VAL A 70 -4.59 0.31 -14.61
C VAL A 70 -4.56 -0.21 -13.19
N TYR A 71 -4.77 0.68 -12.23
CA TYR A 71 -4.98 0.31 -10.84
C TYR A 71 -6.48 0.15 -10.62
N PHE A 72 -6.90 -0.93 -9.96
CA PHE A 72 -8.29 -1.24 -9.74
C PHE A 72 -8.52 -1.91 -8.38
N LYS A 73 -9.74 -1.76 -7.85
CA LYS A 73 -10.23 -2.49 -6.69
C LYS A 73 -11.76 -2.58 -6.74
N SER A 74 -12.33 -3.60 -6.11
CA SER A 74 -13.74 -3.56 -5.73
C SER A 74 -13.92 -2.55 -4.59
N THR A 75 -15.10 -1.91 -4.54
CA THR A 75 -15.53 -1.09 -3.39
C THR A 75 -15.63 -1.86 -2.07
N LEU A 76 -15.69 -3.19 -2.12
CA LEU A 76 -15.60 -4.08 -0.96
C LEU A 76 -14.16 -4.30 -0.48
N GLY A 77 -13.18 -4.01 -1.33
CA GLY A 77 -11.75 -4.13 -1.04
C GLY A 77 -11.10 -2.78 -0.74
N THR A 78 -10.03 -2.81 0.05
CA THR A 78 -9.23 -1.61 0.40
C THR A 78 -7.87 -1.55 -0.31
N ILE A 79 -7.46 -2.65 -0.96
CA ILE A 79 -6.16 -2.77 -1.62
C ILE A 79 -6.34 -2.61 -3.13
N TYR A 80 -5.54 -1.73 -3.74
CA TYR A 80 -5.42 -1.68 -5.19
C TYR A 80 -4.54 -2.81 -5.72
N TYR A 81 -5.02 -3.37 -6.82
CA TYR A 81 -4.30 -4.28 -7.71
C TYR A 81 -4.05 -3.53 -9.02
N TYR A 82 -3.15 -4.03 -9.86
CA TYR A 82 -2.94 -3.45 -11.18
C TYR A 82 -2.69 -4.48 -12.27
N ILE A 83 -3.00 -4.08 -13.51
CA ILE A 83 -2.57 -4.76 -14.73
C ILE A 83 -1.72 -3.79 -15.57
N PRO A 84 -0.66 -4.27 -16.24
CA PRO A 84 0.03 -3.48 -17.25
C PRO A 84 -0.85 -3.35 -18.50
N LEU A 85 -0.88 -2.17 -19.11
CA LEU A 85 -1.44 -2.00 -20.44
C LEU A 85 -0.34 -2.17 -21.49
N VAL A 86 -0.65 -2.93 -22.54
CA VAL A 86 0.28 -3.20 -23.64
C VAL A 86 0.10 -2.13 -24.71
N LYS A 87 1.20 -1.55 -25.17
CA LYS A 87 1.19 -0.59 -26.27
C LYS A 87 0.69 -1.26 -27.55
N THR A 88 -0.29 -0.64 -28.18
CA THR A 88 -0.84 -1.00 -29.49
C THR A 88 -0.38 0.03 -30.53
N LYS A 89 -1.22 0.39 -31.51
CA LYS A 89 -0.87 1.37 -32.55
C LYS A 89 -1.09 2.81 -32.07
N ASN A 90 -0.31 3.75 -32.60
CA ASN A 90 -0.51 5.21 -32.42
C ASN A 90 -0.64 5.67 -30.96
N SER A 91 0.25 5.18 -30.09
CA SER A 91 0.27 5.52 -28.65
C SER A 91 -1.02 5.16 -27.88
N ASN A 92 -1.79 4.21 -28.41
CA ASN A 92 -2.88 3.58 -27.67
C ASN A 92 -2.36 2.38 -26.89
N TYR A 93 -2.93 2.14 -25.72
CA TYR A 93 -2.60 1.06 -24.82
C TYR A 93 -3.86 0.27 -24.53
N SER A 94 -3.74 -1.05 -24.38
CA SER A 94 -4.86 -1.96 -24.18
C SER A 94 -4.56 -2.96 -23.07
N GLY A 95 -5.59 -3.34 -22.32
CA GLY A 95 -5.52 -4.36 -21.28
C GLY A 95 -6.90 -4.87 -20.94
N ILE A 96 -6.95 -5.89 -20.09
CA ILE A 96 -8.17 -6.60 -19.73
C ILE A 96 -8.18 -6.76 -18.21
N LEU A 97 -9.17 -6.16 -17.53
CA LEU A 97 -9.38 -6.46 -16.11
C LEU A 97 -9.98 -7.85 -15.96
N PRO A 98 -9.67 -8.55 -14.85
CA PRO A 98 -10.33 -9.81 -14.53
C PRO A 98 -11.84 -9.68 -14.44
N ALA A 99 -12.54 -10.80 -14.63
CA ALA A 99 -13.99 -10.84 -14.50
C ALA A 99 -14.42 -10.47 -13.08
N ALA A 100 -15.37 -9.54 -12.97
CA ALA A 100 -15.94 -9.16 -11.69
C ALA A 100 -16.93 -10.22 -11.21
N ALA A 101 -16.93 -10.48 -9.90
CA ALA A 101 -17.92 -11.35 -9.28
C ALA A 101 -19.33 -10.71 -9.32
N ALA A 102 -20.38 -11.53 -9.27
CA ALA A 102 -21.76 -11.03 -9.23
C ALA A 102 -22.05 -10.13 -8.00
N ASP A 103 -21.31 -10.33 -6.92
CA ASP A 103 -21.40 -9.59 -5.67
C ASP A 103 -20.26 -8.58 -5.47
N ALA A 104 -19.51 -8.24 -6.53
CA ALA A 104 -18.34 -7.37 -6.46
C ALA A 104 -18.63 -5.92 -6.01
N GLY A 105 -19.90 -5.51 -5.94
CA GLY A 105 -20.28 -4.11 -5.82
C GLY A 105 -19.84 -3.32 -7.06
N GLU A 106 -19.35 -2.10 -6.86
CA GLU A 106 -18.73 -1.32 -7.93
C GLU A 106 -17.22 -1.59 -8.00
N ILE A 107 -16.66 -1.55 -9.21
CA ILE A 107 -15.22 -1.57 -9.43
C ILE A 107 -14.73 -0.14 -9.62
N GLU A 108 -13.80 0.28 -8.78
CA GLU A 108 -13.12 1.56 -8.89
C GLU A 108 -11.77 1.36 -9.58
N TYR A 109 -11.44 2.18 -10.57
CA TYR A 109 -10.16 2.11 -11.27
C TYR A 109 -9.63 3.47 -11.71
N LEU A 110 -8.33 3.51 -12.00
CA LEU A 110 -7.64 4.68 -12.58
C LEU A 110 -6.46 4.21 -13.43
N ILE A 111 -5.96 5.11 -14.28
CA ILE A 111 -4.81 4.86 -15.16
C ILE A 111 -3.62 5.64 -14.63
N LEU A 112 -2.49 4.96 -14.49
CA LEU A 112 -1.22 5.53 -14.07
C LEU A 112 -0.20 5.37 -15.18
N VAL A 113 0.53 6.45 -15.46
CA VAL A 113 1.56 6.52 -16.48
C VAL A 113 2.87 6.96 -15.84
N LYS A 114 3.96 6.26 -16.18
CA LYS A 114 5.32 6.72 -15.94
C LYS A 114 5.94 7.06 -17.29
N ASN A 115 6.45 8.27 -17.45
CA ASN A 115 7.18 8.66 -18.65
C ASN A 115 8.68 8.34 -18.53
N ASN A 116 9.43 8.49 -19.61
CA ASN A 116 10.87 8.18 -19.65
C ASN A 116 11.72 9.10 -18.74
N ASN A 117 11.17 10.23 -18.28
CA ASN A 117 11.79 11.10 -17.30
C ASN A 117 11.52 10.65 -15.85
N GLY A 118 10.80 9.54 -15.65
CA GLY A 118 10.43 9.02 -14.34
C GLY A 118 9.27 9.77 -13.67
N VAL A 119 8.61 10.69 -14.38
CA VAL A 119 7.45 11.41 -13.84
C VAL A 119 6.24 10.49 -13.88
N VAL A 120 5.57 10.38 -12.73
CA VAL A 120 4.35 9.59 -12.57
C VAL A 120 3.13 10.50 -12.58
N VAL A 121 2.20 10.18 -13.48
CA VAL A 121 0.95 10.91 -13.71
C VAL A 121 -0.21 9.94 -13.64
N LYS A 122 -1.29 10.34 -12.96
CA LYS A 122 -2.54 9.56 -12.86
C LYS A 122 -3.73 10.26 -13.48
N SER A 123 -4.66 9.49 -14.01
CA SER A 123 -6.00 9.96 -14.39
C SER A 123 -6.86 10.24 -13.16
N GLN A 124 -8.07 10.74 -13.40
CA GLN A 124 -9.16 10.68 -12.41
C GLN A 124 -9.57 9.24 -12.10
N HIS A 125 -10.37 9.08 -11.06
CA HIS A 125 -11.00 7.81 -10.71
C HIS A 125 -12.24 7.58 -11.58
N TYR A 126 -12.41 6.34 -12.01
CA TYR A 126 -13.54 5.85 -12.78
C TYR A 126 -14.23 4.72 -12.00
N GLN A 127 -15.51 4.51 -12.29
CA GLN A 127 -16.32 3.49 -11.64
C GLN A 127 -17.05 2.65 -12.68
N ILE A 128 -17.06 1.34 -12.44
CA ILE A 128 -17.77 0.35 -13.25
C ILE A 128 -18.85 -0.27 -12.36
N VAL A 129 -20.10 -0.10 -12.76
CA VAL A 129 -21.22 -0.80 -12.13
C VAL A 129 -21.27 -2.23 -12.67
N ILE A 130 -21.30 -3.22 -11.78
CA ILE A 130 -21.41 -4.63 -12.18
C ILE A 130 -22.88 -5.05 -12.15
N ALA A 131 -23.40 -5.39 -13.33
CA ALA A 131 -24.75 -5.89 -13.50
C ALA A 131 -24.77 -7.43 -13.53
N GLU A 132 -25.89 -8.03 -13.12
CA GLU A 132 -26.06 -9.48 -13.18
C GLU A 132 -26.00 -9.96 -14.64
N ASN A 133 -25.27 -11.06 -14.86
CA ASN A 133 -25.20 -11.69 -16.17
C ASN A 133 -26.36 -12.69 -16.34
N PRO A 134 -27.33 -12.43 -17.24
CA PRO A 134 -28.47 -13.33 -17.45
C PRO A 134 -28.04 -14.69 -18.04
N ASP A 135 -26.90 -14.71 -18.75
CA ASP A 135 -26.36 -15.90 -19.42
C ASP A 135 -25.22 -16.51 -18.59
N LYS A 136 -25.52 -17.06 -17.40
CA LYS A 136 -24.51 -17.71 -16.52
C LYS A 136 -23.70 -18.82 -17.20
N SER A 137 -24.22 -19.39 -18.30
CA SER A 137 -23.53 -20.40 -19.11
C SER A 137 -22.47 -19.85 -20.07
N LYS A 138 -22.37 -18.52 -20.22
CA LYS A 138 -21.33 -17.83 -21.02
C LYS A 138 -20.33 -17.10 -20.12
N ALA A 139 -20.02 -17.64 -18.94
CA ALA A 139 -18.77 -17.26 -18.29
C ALA A 139 -17.63 -17.53 -19.28
N ASP A 140 -16.73 -16.57 -19.47
CA ASP A 140 -15.74 -16.59 -20.54
C ASP A 140 -15.01 -17.95 -20.59
N ALA A 141 -15.15 -18.63 -21.72
CA ALA A 141 -14.55 -19.93 -21.93
C ALA A 141 -13.02 -19.80 -21.88
N GLN A 142 -12.43 -20.32 -20.80
CA GLN A 142 -11.01 -20.67 -20.67
C GLN A 142 -10.05 -19.65 -21.31
N GLN A 143 -10.14 -18.38 -20.89
CA GLN A 143 -9.16 -17.38 -21.29
C GLN A 143 -7.80 -17.64 -20.62
N ASP A 144 -6.73 -17.23 -21.29
CA ASP A 144 -5.40 -17.20 -20.70
C ASP A 144 -5.44 -16.40 -19.39
N LYS A 145 -4.74 -16.90 -18.36
CA LYS A 145 -4.71 -16.24 -17.06
C LYS A 145 -4.16 -14.82 -17.18
N ILE A 146 -4.95 -13.84 -16.76
CA ILE A 146 -4.57 -12.43 -16.74
C ILE A 146 -3.53 -12.22 -15.63
N LYS A 147 -2.37 -11.64 -15.96
CA LYS A 147 -1.39 -11.29 -14.92
C LYS A 147 -1.86 -10.08 -14.14
N VAL A 148 -2.03 -10.25 -12.83
CA VAL A 148 -2.45 -9.19 -11.91
C VAL A 148 -1.39 -9.01 -10.84
N TYR A 149 -1.12 -7.76 -10.51
CA TYR A 149 -0.09 -7.40 -9.56
C TYR A 149 -0.67 -6.60 -8.38
N SER A 150 0.05 -6.57 -7.26
CA SER A 150 -0.18 -5.56 -6.21
C SER A 150 1.13 -5.06 -5.63
N GLU A 151 1.19 -3.77 -5.32
CA GLU A 151 2.34 -3.17 -4.64
C GLU A 151 2.37 -3.48 -3.14
N SER A 152 1.21 -3.88 -2.60
CA SER A 152 1.08 -4.26 -1.19
C SER A 152 1.59 -5.69 -1.00
N PRO A 153 2.58 -5.91 -0.11
CA PRO A 153 3.02 -7.26 0.24
C PRO A 153 1.94 -8.03 1.03
N TYR A 154 0.89 -7.34 1.49
CA TYR A 154 -0.24 -7.92 2.22
C TYR A 154 -1.45 -8.20 1.31
N ALA A 155 -1.33 -7.97 0.00
CA ALA A 155 -2.39 -8.28 -0.92
C ALA A 155 -2.68 -9.79 -0.95
N SER A 156 -3.96 -10.13 -0.84
CA SER A 156 -4.41 -11.51 -0.97
C SER A 156 -4.30 -11.99 -2.41
N LYS A 157 -3.91 -13.25 -2.59
CA LYS A 157 -4.00 -13.96 -3.88
C LYS A 157 -5.43 -14.06 -4.39
N TYR A 158 -6.41 -14.05 -3.49
CA TYR A 158 -7.82 -13.93 -3.84
C TYR A 158 -8.25 -12.45 -3.77
N ILE A 159 -8.53 -11.88 -4.92
CA ILE A 159 -8.93 -10.49 -5.08
C ILE A 159 -10.43 -10.37 -4.77
N ILE A 160 -10.76 -9.60 -3.74
CA ILE A 160 -12.15 -9.35 -3.32
C ILE A 160 -12.92 -8.72 -4.49
N GLY A 161 -14.06 -9.32 -4.84
CA GLY A 161 -14.95 -8.86 -5.91
C GLY A 161 -14.55 -9.31 -7.33
N PHE A 162 -13.60 -10.25 -7.48
CA PHE A 162 -13.23 -10.77 -8.79
C PHE A 162 -13.26 -12.31 -8.83
N GLU A 163 -13.77 -12.84 -9.93
CA GLU A 163 -13.90 -14.28 -10.18
C GLU A 163 -12.73 -14.79 -11.01
N GLY A 164 -11.79 -15.50 -10.37
CA GLY A 164 -10.79 -16.37 -11.01
C GLY A 164 -10.09 -15.82 -12.26
N GLY A 165 -9.47 -16.69 -13.06
CA GLY A 165 -8.93 -16.30 -14.37
C GLY A 165 -7.71 -15.37 -14.34
N TYR A 166 -7.08 -15.16 -13.19
CA TYR A 166 -5.86 -14.38 -13.06
C TYR A 166 -4.71 -15.15 -12.39
N ASP A 167 -3.49 -14.72 -12.69
CA ASP A 167 -2.27 -15.10 -11.98
C ASP A 167 -1.76 -13.89 -11.19
N PHE A 168 -1.71 -14.03 -9.86
CA PHE A 168 -1.40 -12.94 -8.95
C PHE A 168 0.07 -12.95 -8.55
N GLN A 169 0.69 -11.77 -8.58
CA GLN A 169 2.07 -11.55 -8.15
C GLN A 169 2.19 -10.26 -7.31
N VAL A 170 3.12 -10.25 -6.36
CA VAL A 170 3.48 -9.00 -5.66
C VAL A 170 4.51 -8.27 -6.52
N ALA A 171 4.31 -6.97 -6.71
CA ALA A 171 5.20 -6.13 -7.50
C ALA A 171 6.57 -5.97 -6.84
N ASP A 172 7.61 -5.95 -7.65
CA ASP A 172 8.96 -5.64 -7.18
C ASP A 172 9.03 -4.23 -6.57
N PRO A 173 9.92 -3.98 -5.59
CA PRO A 173 10.05 -2.66 -4.98
C PRO A 173 10.30 -1.52 -5.97
N SER A 174 11.03 -1.78 -7.05
CA SER A 174 11.32 -0.80 -8.13
C SER A 174 10.10 -0.43 -8.96
N GLU A 175 9.00 -1.19 -8.84
CA GLU A 175 7.78 -1.03 -9.61
C GLU A 175 6.63 -0.41 -8.80
N LYS A 176 6.90 0.19 -7.64
CA LYS A 176 5.87 0.71 -6.72
C LYS A 176 5.41 2.13 -7.05
N TYR A 177 4.80 2.31 -8.22
CA TYR A 177 4.38 3.62 -8.72
C TYR A 177 3.08 4.15 -8.08
N GLY A 178 2.22 3.27 -7.56
CA GLY A 178 0.99 3.66 -6.86
C GLY A 178 1.28 4.41 -5.56
N VAL A 179 2.35 4.04 -4.85
CA VAL A 179 2.87 4.80 -3.70
C VAL A 179 3.25 6.22 -4.10
N VAL A 180 4.04 6.36 -5.16
CA VAL A 180 4.46 7.66 -5.71
C VAL A 180 3.27 8.52 -6.11
N ALA A 181 2.23 7.89 -6.66
CA ALA A 181 0.99 8.55 -7.06
C ALA A 181 0.02 8.83 -5.90
N GLY A 182 0.39 8.50 -4.65
CA GLY A 182 -0.42 8.72 -3.46
C GLY A 182 -1.70 7.87 -3.44
N LEU A 183 -1.69 6.67 -4.02
CA LEU A 183 -2.84 5.74 -3.97
C LEU A 183 -2.98 5.06 -2.61
N TYR A 184 -1.91 5.06 -1.81
CA TYR A 184 -1.90 4.49 -0.47
C TYR A 184 -1.75 5.61 0.55
N ASN A 185 -2.53 5.57 1.63
CA ASN A 185 -2.34 6.49 2.75
C ASN A 185 -1.04 6.11 3.47
N PRO A 186 0.03 6.94 3.46
CA PRO A 186 1.32 6.57 4.04
C PRO A 186 1.22 6.18 5.53
N GLU A 187 0.25 6.71 6.26
CA GLU A 187 0.02 6.36 7.68
C GLU A 187 -0.49 4.92 7.87
N SER A 188 -1.13 4.37 6.84
CA SER A 188 -1.73 3.03 6.87
C SER A 188 -0.80 1.91 6.40
N VAL A 189 0.38 2.24 5.86
CA VAL A 189 1.25 1.28 5.19
C VAL A 189 2.69 1.38 5.67
N SER A 190 2.99 0.63 6.74
CA SER A 190 4.32 0.54 7.38
C SER A 190 5.42 -0.11 6.52
N TRP A 191 5.09 -0.58 5.31
CA TRP A 191 5.99 -1.28 4.40
C TRP A 191 6.60 -0.36 3.33
N ILE A 192 6.23 0.91 3.30
CA ILE A 192 6.78 1.89 2.36
C ILE A 192 8.06 2.48 2.99
N SER A 193 9.24 2.07 2.51
CA SER A 193 10.46 2.85 2.73
C SER A 193 10.43 4.04 1.78
N THR A 194 10.24 5.24 2.31
CA THR A 194 10.08 6.47 1.52
C THR A 194 11.40 6.93 0.91
N ASP A 195 11.75 6.38 -0.26
CA ASP A 195 12.52 7.14 -1.25
C ASP A 195 11.50 7.89 -2.11
N ALA A 196 11.22 9.14 -1.74
CA ALA A 196 10.13 9.92 -2.31
C ALA A 196 10.37 10.26 -3.79
N VAL A 197 9.46 9.84 -4.67
CA VAL A 197 9.38 10.29 -6.07
C VAL A 197 8.23 11.32 -6.19
N SER A 198 8.39 12.33 -7.04
CA SER A 198 7.37 13.37 -7.26
C SER A 198 6.16 12.82 -8.00
N GLY A 199 4.99 12.77 -7.36
CA GLY A 199 3.72 12.47 -8.01
C GLY A 199 3.03 13.73 -8.54
N GLY A 200 2.56 13.72 -9.79
CA GLY A 200 1.69 14.74 -10.37
C GLY A 200 0.27 14.19 -10.60
N THR A 201 -0.76 15.04 -10.49
CA THR A 201 -2.13 14.69 -10.89
C THR A 201 -2.50 15.54 -12.11
N VAL A 202 -2.95 14.91 -13.20
CA VAL A 202 -3.53 15.64 -14.34
C VAL A 202 -5.04 15.52 -14.27
N ALA A 203 -5.73 16.65 -14.35
CA ALA A 203 -7.17 16.65 -14.60
C ALA A 203 -7.39 16.31 -16.07
N ASP A 204 -8.22 15.31 -16.34
CA ASP A 204 -8.62 14.97 -17.71
C ASP A 204 -9.37 16.16 -18.32
N SER A 205 -8.96 16.57 -19.52
CA SER A 205 -9.79 17.45 -20.34
C SER A 205 -10.89 16.59 -20.93
N SER A 206 -11.94 16.32 -20.15
CA SER A 206 -13.14 15.69 -20.69
C SER A 206 -13.60 16.55 -21.86
N GLU A 207 -13.40 16.07 -23.09
CA GLU A 207 -13.94 16.70 -24.28
C GLU A 207 -15.46 16.53 -24.21
N LYS A 208 -16.12 17.47 -23.51
CA LYS A 208 -17.54 17.69 -23.70
C LYS A 208 -17.70 18.07 -25.16
N SER A 209 -18.31 17.15 -25.90
CA SER A 209 -19.51 17.43 -26.70
C SER A 209 -19.46 18.78 -27.41
N LEU A 210 -19.20 18.74 -28.71
CA LEU A 210 -19.32 19.82 -29.70
C LEU A 210 -20.32 20.93 -29.31
N ASN A 211 -19.89 21.91 -28.52
CA ASN A 211 -20.60 23.18 -28.35
C ASN A 211 -19.55 24.31 -28.18
N PRO A 212 -19.34 25.16 -29.21
CA PRO A 212 -18.16 26.02 -29.32
C PRO A 212 -18.17 27.30 -28.46
N TRP A 213 -18.88 27.31 -27.32
CA TRP A 213 -18.97 28.48 -26.45
C TRP A 213 -18.85 28.09 -24.98
N LEU A 214 -17.62 27.92 -24.48
CA LEU A 214 -17.21 28.37 -23.14
C LEU A 214 -15.72 28.07 -22.94
N ILE A 215 -14.89 29.12 -23.04
CA ILE A 215 -13.49 29.09 -22.61
C ILE A 215 -13.47 29.57 -21.15
N GLY A 216 -13.02 28.72 -20.23
CA GLY A 216 -12.88 29.05 -18.82
C GLY A 216 -11.98 28.03 -18.13
N GLY A 217 -10.67 28.17 -18.32
CA GLY A 217 -9.66 27.29 -17.73
C GLY A 217 -9.46 27.56 -16.23
N ALA A 218 -9.44 26.49 -15.45
CA ALA A 218 -8.90 26.49 -14.10
C ALA A 218 -7.74 25.49 -14.07
N ALA A 219 -6.51 25.99 -14.11
CA ALA A 219 -5.32 25.19 -13.86
C ALA A 219 -5.07 25.17 -12.34
N VAL A 220 -5.12 23.98 -11.73
CA VAL A 220 -4.71 23.80 -10.33
C VAL A 220 -3.21 23.53 -10.33
N ALA A 221 -2.44 24.47 -9.78
CA ALA A 221 -0.99 24.35 -9.66
C ALA A 221 -0.62 23.36 -8.53
N GLY A 222 -0.15 22.17 -8.90
CA GLY A 222 0.51 21.24 -7.98
C GLY A 222 1.98 21.61 -7.76
N VAL A 223 2.45 21.50 -6.52
CA VAL A 223 3.85 21.69 -6.13
C VAL A 223 4.64 20.43 -6.49
N ALA A 224 5.70 20.57 -7.29
CA ALA A 224 6.62 19.47 -7.64
C ALA A 224 7.91 19.56 -6.82
N VAL A 225 8.42 18.42 -6.34
CA VAL A 225 9.72 18.30 -5.65
C VAL A 225 10.55 17.27 -6.40
N VAL A 226 11.66 17.67 -7.01
CA VAL A 226 12.49 16.79 -7.85
C VAL A 226 13.34 15.86 -6.99
N ALA A 227 13.22 14.56 -7.20
CA ALA A 227 14.13 13.55 -6.66
C ALA A 227 14.74 12.73 -7.81
N VAL A 228 16.06 12.52 -7.75
CA VAL A 228 16.85 11.81 -8.77
C VAL A 228 16.94 10.34 -8.37
N ALA A 229 16.41 9.42 -9.18
CA ALA A 229 16.54 7.99 -8.97
C ALA A 229 17.85 7.46 -9.59
N LEU A 230 18.64 6.72 -8.81
CA LEU A 230 19.81 5.98 -9.28
C LEU A 230 19.41 4.55 -9.65
N GLY A 231 19.67 4.15 -10.89
CA GLY A 231 19.31 2.84 -11.42
C GLY A 231 20.16 1.70 -10.86
N GLY A 232 19.51 0.62 -10.45
CA GLY A 232 20.12 -0.68 -10.16
C GLY A 232 19.64 -1.71 -11.19
N GLY A 233 20.59 -2.30 -11.92
CA GLY A 233 20.35 -3.37 -12.89
C GLY A 233 20.84 -4.73 -12.40
N GLY A 234 20.28 -5.80 -12.97
CA GLY A 234 20.74 -7.18 -12.86
C GLY A 234 19.55 -8.15 -12.77
N SER A 235 19.62 -9.41 -13.18
CA SER A 235 20.53 -10.17 -14.04
C SER A 235 19.82 -11.49 -14.34
N SER A 236 20.05 -12.03 -15.53
CA SER A 236 19.57 -13.30 -16.09
C SER A 236 19.85 -14.53 -15.22
N GLY A 237 18.97 -15.54 -15.28
CA GLY A 237 19.21 -16.89 -14.78
C GLY A 237 18.12 -17.89 -15.19
N GLY A 238 18.35 -18.63 -16.27
CA GLY A 238 17.57 -19.81 -16.66
C GLY A 238 18.06 -21.08 -15.95
N GLY A 239 17.21 -22.10 -15.86
CA GLY A 239 17.56 -23.40 -15.32
C GLY A 239 16.41 -24.42 -15.41
N ASP A 240 16.76 -25.59 -15.91
CA ASP A 240 15.95 -26.68 -16.44
C ASP A 240 14.95 -27.37 -15.47
N THR A 241 13.84 -27.85 -16.04
CA THR A 241 12.86 -28.74 -15.41
C THR A 241 13.44 -30.15 -15.18
N PRO A 242 13.46 -30.66 -13.93
CA PRO A 242 13.82 -32.05 -13.65
C PRO A 242 12.62 -33.00 -13.88
N PRO A 243 12.88 -34.31 -14.09
CA PRO A 243 11.84 -35.29 -14.40
C PRO A 243 10.97 -35.62 -13.18
N GLU A 244 9.69 -35.89 -13.46
CA GLU A 244 8.64 -36.19 -12.49
C GLU A 244 9.03 -37.39 -11.60
N THR A 245 9.02 -37.14 -10.29
CA THR A 245 9.23 -38.14 -9.24
C THR A 245 7.87 -38.74 -8.85
N PRO A 246 7.76 -40.06 -8.67
CA PRO A 246 6.50 -40.73 -8.35
C PRO A 246 5.88 -40.22 -7.05
N GLU A 247 4.57 -40.03 -7.06
CA GLU A 247 3.78 -39.44 -5.96
C GLU A 247 3.89 -40.26 -4.67
N ASP A 248 4.51 -39.66 -3.65
CA ASP A 248 4.53 -40.19 -2.29
C ASP A 248 3.11 -40.20 -1.68
N PRO A 249 2.82 -41.16 -0.78
CA PRO A 249 1.52 -41.27 -0.12
C PRO A 249 1.20 -39.98 0.64
N VAL A 250 0.01 -39.44 0.37
CA VAL A 250 -0.52 -38.19 0.93
C VAL A 250 -0.32 -38.13 2.44
N GLU A 251 0.67 -37.34 2.87
CA GLU A 251 0.90 -37.02 4.27
C GLU A 251 -0.36 -36.34 4.83
N PRO A 252 -0.89 -36.78 5.99
CA PRO A 252 -2.10 -36.19 6.56
C PRO A 252 -1.91 -34.69 6.75
N ALA A 253 -2.92 -33.91 6.36
CA ALA A 253 -2.88 -32.46 6.43
C ALA A 253 -2.40 -32.02 7.83
N PRO A 254 -1.40 -31.12 7.92
CA PRO A 254 -0.89 -30.66 9.20
C PRO A 254 -2.04 -30.08 10.04
N PRO A 255 -2.05 -30.32 11.36
CA PRO A 255 -3.11 -29.84 12.24
C PRO A 255 -3.28 -28.33 12.07
N ALA A 256 -4.54 -27.88 12.04
CA ALA A 256 -4.87 -26.47 11.91
C ALA A 256 -4.15 -25.66 13.00
N ASN A 257 -3.51 -24.57 12.57
CA ASN A 257 -2.61 -23.79 13.39
C ASN A 257 -3.38 -23.09 14.54
N PRO A 258 -3.08 -23.37 15.83
CA PRO A 258 -3.96 -23.02 16.93
C PRO A 258 -4.09 -21.51 17.20
N ALA A 259 -3.15 -20.67 16.76
CA ALA A 259 -3.26 -19.21 16.97
C ALA A 259 -3.92 -18.46 15.80
N SER A 260 -3.92 -19.02 14.58
CA SER A 260 -4.55 -18.40 13.41
C SER A 260 -6.04 -18.14 13.64
N GLY A 261 -6.52 -16.96 13.27
CA GLY A 261 -7.93 -16.61 13.35
C GLY A 261 -8.19 -15.16 13.78
N SER A 262 -9.47 -14.87 14.03
CA SER A 262 -9.92 -13.57 14.48
C SER A 262 -9.89 -13.49 16.01
N TRP A 263 -9.38 -12.40 16.55
CA TRP A 263 -9.30 -12.12 17.97
C TRP A 263 -9.98 -10.80 18.27
N ILE A 264 -10.85 -10.77 19.27
CA ILE A 264 -11.53 -9.56 19.73
C ILE A 264 -10.92 -9.08 21.04
N LEU A 265 -10.70 -7.77 21.15
CA LEU A 265 -10.38 -7.12 22.41
C LEU A 265 -11.67 -7.07 23.26
N SER A 266 -11.89 -8.10 24.07
CA SER A 266 -13.12 -8.25 24.88
C SER A 266 -13.14 -7.29 26.07
N ARG A 267 -11.95 -6.95 26.60
CA ARG A 267 -11.81 -6.01 27.72
C ARG A 267 -10.53 -5.20 27.55
N TYR A 268 -10.67 -3.89 27.65
CA TYR A 268 -9.55 -2.98 27.90
C TYR A 268 -9.90 -2.21 29.16
N GLU A 269 -9.00 -2.12 30.13
CA GLU A 269 -9.18 -1.29 31.33
C GLU A 269 -7.99 -0.37 31.49
N TYR A 270 -8.31 0.90 31.72
CA TYR A 270 -7.31 1.91 32.03
C TYR A 270 -7.79 2.87 33.12
N ASN A 271 -7.34 2.70 34.36
CA ASN A 271 -7.68 3.59 35.48
C ASN A 271 -6.82 4.86 35.39
N PRO A 272 -7.36 6.10 35.34
CA PRO A 272 -8.73 6.53 35.70
C PRO A 272 -9.71 6.79 34.55
N CYS A 273 -9.39 6.41 33.31
CA CYS A 273 -10.26 6.68 32.17
C CYS A 273 -11.36 5.64 31.99
N SER A 274 -12.58 6.10 31.70
CA SER A 274 -13.61 5.25 31.11
C SER A 274 -13.18 4.81 29.72
N VAL A 275 -13.22 3.51 29.46
CA VAL A 275 -12.55 2.91 28.31
C VAL A 275 -13.46 2.91 27.08
N THR A 276 -12.92 3.38 25.95
CA THR A 276 -13.41 3.09 24.59
C THR A 276 -12.35 2.26 23.86
N GLY A 277 -12.65 0.99 23.59
CA GLY A 277 -11.71 0.05 22.95
C GLY A 277 -12.18 -1.41 22.90
N ALA A 278 -13.11 -1.81 23.79
CA ALA A 278 -13.75 -3.12 23.72
C ALA A 278 -14.50 -3.30 22.37
N GLY A 279 -14.38 -4.47 21.77
CA GLY A 279 -15.02 -4.82 20.50
C GLY A 279 -14.16 -4.60 19.24
N GLN A 280 -12.93 -4.10 19.38
CA GLN A 280 -11.97 -4.04 18.28
C GLN A 280 -11.43 -5.42 17.93
N THR A 281 -11.31 -5.73 16.64
CA THR A 281 -10.88 -7.04 16.15
C THR A 281 -9.50 -6.96 15.51
N GLN A 282 -8.64 -7.94 15.79
CA GLN A 282 -7.39 -8.20 15.09
C GLN A 282 -7.35 -9.64 14.58
N THR A 283 -6.92 -9.82 13.34
CA THR A 283 -6.75 -11.13 12.71
C THR A 283 -5.28 -11.53 12.74
N VAL A 284 -4.98 -12.66 13.37
CA VAL A 284 -3.66 -13.29 13.39
C VAL A 284 -3.58 -14.28 12.23
N THR A 285 -2.62 -14.07 11.34
CA THR A 285 -2.35 -14.94 10.19
C THR A 285 -1.03 -15.66 10.41
N CYS A 286 -1.02 -16.93 10.08
CA CYS A 286 0.18 -17.76 10.16
C CYS A 286 0.36 -18.58 8.91
N THR A 287 1.60 -18.95 8.66
CA THR A 287 1.98 -19.79 7.54
C THR A 287 1.48 -21.23 7.76
N THR A 288 1.44 -21.98 6.66
CA THR A 288 1.20 -23.43 6.68
C THR A 288 2.30 -24.19 7.43
N ALA A 289 3.49 -23.60 7.56
CA ALA A 289 4.61 -24.16 8.32
C ALA A 289 4.50 -23.90 9.83
N GLY A 290 3.39 -23.34 10.32
CA GLY A 290 3.21 -23.14 11.74
C GLY A 290 3.85 -21.86 12.28
N THR A 291 4.31 -20.93 11.43
CA THR A 291 5.00 -19.70 11.88
C THR A 291 4.12 -18.47 11.75
N PHE A 292 4.28 -17.51 12.65
CA PHE A 292 3.56 -16.24 12.60
C PHE A 292 3.88 -15.46 11.31
N GLN A 293 2.85 -14.96 10.63
CA GLN A 293 2.98 -14.18 9.41
C GLN A 293 2.61 -12.71 9.62
N SER A 294 1.43 -12.41 10.19
CA SER A 294 0.97 -11.03 10.39
C SER A 294 -0.18 -10.89 11.39
N VAL A 295 -0.35 -9.68 11.93
CA VAL A 295 -1.57 -9.24 12.63
C VAL A 295 -2.18 -8.06 11.87
N SER A 296 -3.49 -8.10 11.60
CA SER A 296 -4.21 -7.02 10.91
C SER A 296 -5.53 -6.65 11.62
N PRO A 297 -5.79 -5.37 11.93
CA PRO A 297 -4.88 -4.25 11.80
C PRO A 297 -3.70 -4.36 12.78
N SER A 298 -2.54 -3.79 12.43
CA SER A 298 -1.32 -3.84 13.27
C SER A 298 -1.35 -2.88 14.46
N THR A 299 -2.30 -1.94 14.47
CA THR A 299 -2.53 -0.99 15.55
C THR A 299 -4.03 -0.89 15.84
N LEU A 300 -4.36 -0.53 17.07
CA LEU A 300 -5.70 -0.20 17.53
C LEU A 300 -5.68 1.16 18.20
N THR A 301 -6.75 1.93 18.02
CA THR A 301 -6.98 3.17 18.76
C THR A 301 -7.61 2.85 20.10
N VAL A 302 -6.99 3.29 21.19
CA VAL A 302 -7.47 3.15 22.57
C VAL A 302 -7.34 4.49 23.30
N THR A 303 -8.26 4.79 24.20
CA THR A 303 -8.15 6.00 25.04
C THR A 303 -7.31 5.69 26.28
N VAL A 304 -6.25 6.47 26.50
CA VAL A 304 -5.30 6.35 27.62
C VAL A 304 -5.15 7.71 28.33
N ALA A 305 -4.74 7.77 29.60
CA ALA A 305 -4.43 9.07 30.20
C ALA A 305 -3.05 9.55 29.76
N ASP A 306 -2.95 10.87 29.58
CA ASP A 306 -1.67 11.56 29.45
C ASP A 306 -0.96 11.68 30.80
N THR A 307 0.23 12.28 30.79
CA THR A 307 1.04 12.53 31.99
C THR A 307 0.39 13.52 32.96
N ALA A 308 -0.63 14.26 32.55
CA ALA A 308 -1.41 15.18 33.38
C ALA A 308 -2.69 14.53 33.94
N GLY A 309 -2.96 13.25 33.61
CA GLY A 309 -4.16 12.52 34.04
C GLY A 309 -5.40 12.80 33.19
N ALA A 310 -5.28 13.52 32.07
CA ALA A 310 -6.36 13.75 31.12
C ALA A 310 -6.45 12.59 30.11
N CYS A 311 -7.66 12.14 29.79
CA CYS A 311 -7.85 11.05 28.82
C CYS A 311 -7.62 11.56 27.39
N VAL A 312 -6.62 10.98 26.72
CA VAL A 312 -6.26 11.23 25.33
C VAL A 312 -6.40 9.95 24.50
N SER A 313 -6.82 10.07 23.25
CA SER A 313 -6.81 8.93 22.32
C SER A 313 -5.36 8.65 21.89
N GLY A 314 -4.92 7.40 22.07
CA GLY A 314 -3.62 6.91 21.63
C GLY A 314 -3.77 5.65 20.77
N THR A 315 -2.66 5.18 20.21
CA THR A 315 -2.60 3.92 19.47
C THR A 315 -1.78 2.89 20.25
N THR A 316 -2.25 1.64 20.26
CA THR A 316 -1.53 0.47 20.79
C THR A 316 -1.34 -0.55 19.68
N ARG A 317 -0.27 -1.34 19.70
CA ARG A 317 -0.07 -2.38 18.68
C ARG A 317 -0.87 -3.66 18.96
N GLY A 318 -1.45 -3.80 20.16
CA GLY A 318 -2.32 -4.93 20.51
C GLY A 318 -1.61 -6.28 20.39
N LEU A 319 -2.22 -7.25 19.69
CA LEU A 319 -1.61 -8.57 19.42
C LEU A 319 -0.38 -8.49 18.52
N ALA A 320 -0.18 -7.41 17.75
CA ALA A 320 1.04 -7.24 16.95
C ALA A 320 2.31 -7.05 17.79
N GLU A 321 2.17 -6.76 19.10
CA GLU A 321 3.26 -6.78 20.07
C GLU A 321 3.52 -8.19 20.62
N VAL A 322 2.49 -9.03 20.69
CA VAL A 322 2.55 -10.38 21.25
C VAL A 322 3.16 -11.36 20.25
N PHE A 323 2.78 -11.25 18.99
CA PHE A 323 3.28 -12.11 17.92
C PHE A 323 4.43 -11.43 17.16
N ALA A 324 5.65 -11.94 17.35
CA ALA A 324 6.84 -11.45 16.66
C ALA A 324 7.16 -12.30 15.42
N ALA A 325 7.79 -11.67 14.42
CA ALA A 325 8.22 -12.36 13.20
C ALA A 325 9.14 -13.55 13.52
N GLY A 326 8.86 -14.70 12.90
CA GLY A 326 9.64 -15.93 13.08
C GLY A 326 9.29 -16.75 14.32
N GLN A 327 8.31 -16.34 15.14
CA GLN A 327 7.82 -17.17 16.23
C GLN A 327 6.87 -18.27 15.73
N ALA A 328 6.78 -19.35 16.51
CA ALA A 328 5.73 -20.34 16.34
C ALA A 328 4.36 -19.65 16.46
N CYS A 329 3.42 -20.05 15.62
CA CYS A 329 2.04 -19.58 15.64
C CYS A 329 1.24 -20.33 16.72
N ASP A 330 1.75 -20.26 17.94
CA ASP A 330 1.08 -20.77 19.11
C ASP A 330 0.77 -19.58 20.01
N ALA A 331 -0.51 -19.36 20.31
CA ALA A 331 -0.95 -18.21 21.09
C ALA A 331 -0.39 -18.24 22.52
N VAL A 332 -0.23 -19.44 23.08
CA VAL A 332 0.33 -19.65 24.41
C VAL A 332 1.83 -19.39 24.37
N GLU A 333 2.55 -19.90 23.37
CA GLU A 333 3.99 -19.69 23.21
C GLU A 333 4.34 -18.23 22.90
N ALA A 334 3.64 -17.59 21.96
CA ALA A 334 3.81 -16.18 21.63
C ALA A 334 3.54 -15.29 22.85
N CYS A 335 2.45 -15.54 23.57
CA CYS A 335 2.16 -14.83 24.82
C CYS A 335 3.21 -15.11 25.90
N ASN A 336 3.68 -16.35 26.07
CA ASN A 336 4.70 -16.69 27.07
C ASN A 336 6.09 -16.12 26.75
N SER A 337 6.40 -15.91 25.47
CA SER A 337 7.64 -15.25 25.03
C SER A 337 7.53 -13.71 25.02
N PHE A 338 6.32 -13.16 24.97
CA PHE A 338 6.09 -11.72 25.05
C PHE A 338 6.62 -11.13 26.37
N SER A 339 7.53 -10.16 26.27
CA SER A 339 8.11 -9.47 27.42
C SER A 339 8.36 -8.01 27.06
N VAL A 340 7.83 -7.10 27.88
CA VAL A 340 8.07 -5.66 27.80
C VAL A 340 8.31 -5.14 29.21
N THR A 341 9.06 -4.04 29.33
CA THR A 341 9.49 -3.50 30.64
C THR A 341 8.34 -3.07 31.55
N ASP A 342 7.17 -2.80 30.98
CA ASP A 342 5.95 -2.41 31.67
C ASP A 342 4.99 -3.59 31.93
N LEU A 343 5.31 -4.82 31.52
CA LEU A 343 4.46 -5.99 31.75
C LEU A 343 4.54 -6.44 33.21
N VAL A 344 3.39 -6.43 33.90
CA VAL A 344 3.25 -6.86 35.30
C VAL A 344 2.91 -8.35 35.39
N SER A 345 1.90 -8.77 34.62
CA SER A 345 1.47 -10.16 34.56
C SER A 345 0.84 -10.46 33.21
N LYS A 346 0.80 -11.75 32.87
CA LYS A 346 0.11 -12.26 31.69
C LYS A 346 -0.54 -13.60 31.99
N ASN A 347 -1.67 -13.86 31.35
CA ASN A 347 -2.34 -15.16 31.35
C ASN A 347 -2.54 -15.58 29.89
N CYS A 348 -1.87 -16.67 29.52
CA CYS A 348 -1.73 -17.12 28.15
C CYS A 348 -2.50 -18.44 27.96
N GLN A 349 -3.60 -18.38 27.21
CA GLN A 349 -4.42 -19.54 26.86
C GLN A 349 -4.60 -19.58 25.34
N THR A 350 -4.91 -20.76 24.80
CA THR A 350 -5.08 -20.96 23.35
C THR A 350 -6.10 -20.00 22.72
N ASN A 351 -7.18 -19.71 23.45
CA ASN A 351 -8.28 -18.86 22.98
C ASN A 351 -8.41 -17.55 23.75
N ARG A 352 -7.49 -17.25 24.69
CA ARG A 352 -7.57 -16.08 25.55
C ARG A 352 -6.18 -15.58 25.95
N ILE A 353 -5.88 -14.32 25.65
CA ILE A 353 -4.65 -13.67 26.07
C ILE A 353 -5.02 -12.48 26.96
N GLU A 354 -4.54 -12.49 28.20
CA GLU A 354 -4.73 -11.39 29.13
C GLU A 354 -3.37 -10.79 29.50
N LEU A 355 -3.19 -9.50 29.28
CA LEU A 355 -1.97 -8.75 29.54
C LEU A 355 -2.27 -7.64 30.55
N VAL A 356 -1.47 -7.57 31.61
CA VAL A 356 -1.55 -6.53 32.63
C VAL A 356 -0.25 -5.73 32.61
N ARG A 357 -0.32 -4.41 32.35
CA ARG A 357 0.84 -3.51 32.26
C ARG A 357 0.77 -2.36 33.29
N SER A 358 1.92 -1.70 33.50
CA SER A 358 2.12 -0.48 34.29
C SER A 358 1.46 -0.51 35.68
N ASN A 359 1.89 -1.43 36.53
CA ASN A 359 1.38 -1.64 37.91
C ASN A 359 -0.12 -1.97 38.01
N GLY A 360 -0.71 -2.60 37.00
CA GLY A 360 -2.13 -2.98 37.01
C GLY A 360 -3.06 -1.95 36.38
N ASN A 361 -2.51 -0.84 35.89
CA ASN A 361 -3.30 0.24 35.32
C ASN A 361 -3.73 -0.02 33.88
N HIS A 362 -3.09 -0.93 33.13
CA HIS A 362 -3.59 -1.35 31.81
C HIS A 362 -3.89 -2.84 31.82
N ILE A 363 -5.14 -3.20 31.56
CA ILE A 363 -5.53 -4.60 31.36
C ILE A 363 -6.04 -4.73 29.92
N GLN A 364 -5.50 -5.69 29.16
CA GLN A 364 -5.98 -6.06 27.83
C GLN A 364 -6.38 -7.52 27.85
N VAL A 365 -7.61 -7.83 27.48
CA VAL A 365 -8.09 -9.21 27.32
C VAL A 365 -8.53 -9.41 25.88
N TRP A 366 -7.89 -10.37 25.24
CA TRP A 366 -8.14 -10.80 23.87
C TRP A 366 -8.78 -12.17 23.88
N GLU A 367 -9.87 -12.34 23.15
CA GLU A 367 -10.59 -13.59 23.01
C GLU A 367 -10.64 -14.01 21.54
N LYS A 368 -10.28 -15.26 21.27
CA LYS A 368 -10.37 -15.84 19.93
C LYS A 368 -11.83 -16.12 19.59
N GLN A 369 -12.27 -15.70 18.41
CA GLN A 369 -13.62 -15.94 17.87
C GLN A 369 -13.72 -17.27 17.14
#